data_AF-A0A6H1JXP3-F1
#
_entry.id   AF-A0A6H1JXP3-F1
#
_cell.length_a   1.000
_cell.length_b   1.000
_cell.length_c   1.000
_cell.angle_alpha   90.00
_cell.angle_beta   90.00
_cell.angle_gamma   90.00
#
_symmetry.space_group_name_H-M   'P 1'
#
loop_
_entity.id
_entity.type
_entity.pdbx_description
1 polymer ?
#
loop_
_entity_poly.entity_id
_entity_poly.type
_entity_poly.pdbx_seq_one_letter_code
_entity_poly.pdbx_strand_id
1 'polypeptide(L)'
;MTENFTFHGQTTFINRPVDTVIRDFQNTHASVPHEEDLAALLRAVLAAPLNEADREQAAHTVVQVADDLAVPDPDAARNRLTTLRTALTGAAGIAQPALDIISRILPLLGS
;
A
#
# COMPACT_ATOMS: atom_id res chain seq x y z
N MET A 1 21.62 0.57 -17.23
CA MET A 1 20.35 1.00 -17.84
C MET A 1 19.39 1.10 -16.68
N THR A 2 19.06 2.32 -16.27
CA THR A 2 18.08 2.54 -15.20
C THR A 2 16.75 2.59 -15.92
N GLU A 3 16.02 1.47 -15.97
CA GLU A 3 14.64 1.52 -16.40
C GLU A 3 13.87 2.38 -15.39
N ASN A 4 13.65 3.65 -15.76
CA ASN A 4 12.66 4.50 -15.11
C ASN A 4 11.29 3.86 -15.38
N PHE A 5 10.83 3.01 -14.47
CA PHE A 5 9.45 2.52 -14.46
C PHE A 5 8.54 3.67 -14.06
N THR A 6 8.29 4.58 -15.00
CA THR A 6 7.28 5.61 -14.82
C THR A 6 5.93 4.90 -14.97
N PHE A 7 5.21 4.71 -13.87
CA PHE A 7 3.91 4.04 -13.82
C PHE A 7 2.81 4.90 -14.45
N HIS A 8 2.89 5.11 -15.77
CA HIS A 8 1.88 5.80 -16.57
C HIS A 8 0.96 4.77 -17.20
N GLY A 9 0.02 4.23 -16.42
CA GLY A 9 -0.98 3.35 -16.99
C GLY A 9 -1.89 2.76 -15.95
N GLN A 10 -3.19 3.02 -16.14
CA GLN A 10 -4.34 2.33 -15.58
C GLN A 10 -4.25 0.81 -15.85
N THR A 11 -3.30 0.14 -15.21
CA THR A 11 -3.04 -1.30 -15.31
C THR A 11 -3.26 -1.89 -13.93
N THR A 12 -4.54 -1.91 -13.58
CA THR A 12 -5.20 -2.69 -12.55
C THR A 12 -4.29 -3.72 -11.87
N PHE A 13 -3.93 -3.46 -10.61
CA PHE A 13 -3.01 -4.28 -9.79
C PHE A 13 -3.36 -5.78 -9.78
N ILE A 14 -4.63 -6.09 -10.00
CA ILE A 14 -5.20 -7.44 -10.02
C ILE A 14 -4.92 -8.22 -11.32
N ASN A 15 -4.50 -7.56 -12.39
CA ASN A 15 -4.09 -8.22 -13.65
C ASN A 15 -2.59 -8.55 -13.70
N ARG A 16 -1.82 -8.21 -12.65
CA ARG A 16 -0.39 -8.48 -12.57
C ARG A 16 -0.06 -9.46 -11.43
N PRO A 17 0.99 -10.28 -11.60
CA PRO A 17 1.45 -11.14 -10.51
C PRO A 17 1.90 -10.27 -9.34
N VAL A 18 1.45 -10.66 -8.13
CA VAL A 18 1.71 -9.91 -6.88
C VAL A 18 3.21 -9.63 -6.71
N ASP A 19 4.07 -10.61 -6.98
CA ASP A 19 5.53 -10.46 -6.87
C ASP A 19 6.08 -9.31 -7.73
N THR A 20 5.58 -9.15 -8.95
CA THR A 20 5.97 -8.03 -9.83
C THR A 20 5.44 -6.69 -9.34
N VAL A 21 4.21 -6.65 -8.82
CA VAL A 21 3.62 -5.44 -8.25
C VAL A 21 4.41 -4.98 -7.02
N ILE A 22 4.76 -5.92 -6.13
CA ILE A 22 5.57 -5.60 -4.95
C ILE A 22 6.93 -5.11 -5.42
N ARG A 23 7.64 -5.87 -6.25
CA ARG A 23 8.98 -5.49 -6.69
C ARG A 23 9.03 -4.14 -7.37
N ASP A 24 8.04 -3.81 -8.19
CA ASP A 24 7.92 -2.47 -8.80
C ASP A 24 7.70 -1.38 -7.75
N PHE A 25 6.79 -1.61 -6.81
CA PHE A 25 6.56 -0.71 -5.68
C PHE A 25 7.84 -0.45 -4.88
N GLN A 26 8.61 -1.49 -4.56
CA GLN A 26 9.88 -1.35 -3.83
C GLN A 26 10.92 -0.56 -4.65
N ASN A 27 11.00 -0.76 -5.97
CA ASN A 27 11.92 -0.01 -6.81
C ASN A 27 11.54 1.47 -6.91
N THR A 28 10.24 1.77 -7.00
CA THR A 28 9.72 3.14 -7.11
C THR A 28 9.83 3.89 -5.78
N HIS A 29 9.54 3.23 -4.66
CA HIS A 29 9.48 3.83 -3.32
C HIS A 29 10.69 3.46 -2.44
N ALA A 30 11.81 3.02 -3.02
CA ALA A 30 13.01 2.58 -2.27
C ALA A 30 13.56 3.64 -1.28
N SER A 31 13.25 4.92 -1.50
CA SER A 31 13.68 6.04 -0.65
C SER A 31 12.66 6.44 0.42
N VAL A 32 11.50 5.79 0.46
CA VAL A 32 10.42 6.11 1.39
C VAL A 32 10.69 5.44 2.75
N PRO A 33 10.50 6.16 3.88
CA PRO A 33 10.61 5.55 5.19
C PRO A 33 9.55 4.45 5.36
N HIS A 34 9.94 3.31 5.93
CA HIS A 34 9.08 2.14 6.14
C HIS A 34 8.57 1.48 4.85
N GLU A 35 9.33 1.59 3.75
CA GLU A 35 9.02 0.92 2.47
C GLU A 35 8.77 -0.58 2.64
N GLU A 36 9.61 -1.31 3.38
CA GLU A 36 9.43 -2.76 3.59
C GLU A 36 8.07 -3.11 4.23
N ASP A 37 7.61 -2.31 5.21
CA ASP A 37 6.30 -2.49 5.84
C ASP A 37 5.16 -2.15 4.86
N LEU A 38 5.32 -1.10 4.05
CA LEU A 38 4.33 -0.75 3.02
C LEU A 38 4.24 -1.81 1.91
N ALA A 39 5.37 -2.38 1.51
CA ALA A 39 5.45 -3.49 0.55
C ALA A 39 4.77 -4.74 1.12
N ALA A 40 5.01 -5.06 2.40
CA ALA A 40 4.32 -6.13 3.10
C ALA A 40 2.81 -5.87 3.19
N LEU A 41 2.39 -4.63 3.43
CA LEU A 41 0.99 -4.22 3.46
C LEU A 41 0.31 -4.44 2.11
N LEU A 42 0.94 -3.97 1.03
CA LEU A 42 0.45 -4.15 -0.34
C LEU A 42 0.30 -5.64 -0.66
N ARG A 43 1.28 -6.47 -0.26
CA ARG A 43 1.24 -7.91 -0.44
C ARG A 43 0.08 -8.55 0.32
N ALA A 44 -0.13 -8.14 1.58
CA ALA A 44 -1.22 -8.64 2.41
C ALA A 44 -2.60 -8.27 1.83
N VAL A 45 -2.75 -7.05 1.33
CA VAL A 45 -3.97 -6.58 0.66
C VAL A 45 -4.24 -7.38 -0.62
N LEU A 46 -3.22 -7.59 -1.46
CA LEU A 46 -3.36 -8.33 -2.71
C LEU A 46 -3.63 -9.82 -2.50
N ALA A 47 -3.12 -10.40 -1.40
CA ALA A 47 -3.34 -11.79 -1.01
C ALA A 47 -4.66 -12.01 -0.26
N ALA A 48 -5.27 -10.95 0.30
CA ALA A 48 -6.53 -11.06 1.00
C ALA A 48 -7.65 -11.48 0.03
N PRO A 49 -8.58 -12.38 0.44
CA PRO A 49 -9.74 -12.75 -0.37
C PRO A 49 -10.82 -11.65 -0.36
N LEU A 50 -10.42 -10.44 -0.78
CA LEU A 50 -11.27 -9.30 -1.06
C LEU A 50 -11.80 -9.39 -2.50
N ASN A 51 -12.94 -8.76 -2.76
CA ASN A 51 -13.42 -8.57 -4.13
C ASN A 51 -12.42 -7.73 -4.92
N GLU A 52 -12.43 -7.88 -6.25
CA GLU A 52 -11.53 -7.17 -7.16
C GLU A 52 -11.54 -5.65 -6.93
N ALA A 53 -12.73 -5.04 -6.83
CA ALA A 53 -12.87 -3.60 -6.57
C ALA A 53 -12.25 -3.16 -5.23
N ASP A 54 -12.54 -3.87 -4.14
CA ASP A 54 -11.98 -3.58 -2.82
C ASP A 54 -10.47 -3.77 -2.78
N ARG A 55 -9.97 -4.81 -3.46
CA ARG A 55 -8.54 -5.14 -3.53
C ARG A 55 -7.77 -4.09 -4.31
N GLU A 56 -8.29 -3.66 -5.47
CA GLU A 56 -7.69 -2.60 -6.27
C GLU A 56 -7.68 -1.28 -5.48
N GLN A 57 -8.81 -0.90 -4.87
CA GLN A 57 -8.90 0.32 -4.08
C GLN A 57 -7.92 0.31 -2.89
N ALA A 58 -7.83 -0.82 -2.18
CA ALA A 58 -6.91 -0.96 -1.06
C ALA A 58 -5.45 -0.93 -1.52
N ALA A 59 -5.10 -1.63 -2.61
CA ALA A 59 -3.76 -1.60 -3.18
C ALA A 59 -3.37 -0.18 -3.62
N HIS A 60 -4.28 0.52 -4.32
CA HIS A 60 -4.08 1.91 -4.72
C HIS A 60 -3.88 2.83 -3.52
N THR A 61 -4.62 2.62 -2.42
CA THR A 61 -4.45 3.40 -1.19
C THR A 61 -3.06 3.22 -0.59
N VAL A 62 -2.51 2.00 -0.60
CA VAL A 62 -1.13 1.75 -0.11
C VAL A 62 -0.10 2.48 -0.95
N VAL A 63 -0.26 2.48 -2.28
CA VAL A 63 0.62 3.23 -3.19
C VAL A 63 0.53 4.74 -2.93
N GLN A 64 -0.68 5.27 -2.73
CA GLN A 64 -0.84 6.68 -2.38
C GLN A 64 -0.19 7.04 -1.05
N VAL A 65 -0.28 6.18 -0.02
CA VAL A 65 0.43 6.40 1.24
C VAL A 65 1.94 6.49 1.01
N ALA A 66 2.51 5.62 0.17
CA ALA A 66 3.94 5.66 -0.14
C ALA A 66 4.34 6.93 -0.92
N ASP A 67 3.46 7.43 -1.79
CA ASP A 67 3.63 8.71 -2.49
C ASP A 67 3.55 9.89 -1.50
N ASP A 68 2.55 9.91 -0.61
CA ASP A 68 2.38 10.92 0.44
C ASP A 68 3.57 10.93 1.42
N LEU A 69 4.23 9.79 1.65
CA LEU A 69 5.45 9.68 2.45
C LEU A 69 6.74 9.99 1.68
N ALA A 70 6.73 9.87 0.36
CA ALA A 70 7.82 10.34 -0.50
C ALA A 70 7.84 11.88 -0.56
N VAL A 71 6.67 12.50 -0.42
CA VAL A 71 6.48 13.93 -0.22
C VAL A 71 6.59 14.24 1.29
N PRO A 72 7.06 15.42 1.73
CA PRO A 72 7.09 15.77 3.15
C PRO A 72 5.68 16.12 3.70
N ASP A 73 4.70 15.21 3.58
CA ASP A 73 3.35 15.34 4.14
C ASP A 73 2.92 14.08 4.94
N PRO A 74 3.45 13.91 6.17
CA PRO A 74 3.17 12.73 7.00
C PRO A 74 1.71 12.68 7.49
N ASP A 75 1.04 13.83 7.60
CA ASP A 75 -0.37 13.90 8.00
C ASP A 75 -1.31 13.31 6.94
N ALA A 76 -1.07 13.57 5.66
CA ALA A 76 -1.82 12.95 4.56
C ALA A 76 -1.67 11.42 4.58
N ALA A 77 -0.43 10.93 4.67
CA ALA A 77 -0.14 9.49 4.75
C ALA A 77 -0.87 8.82 5.94
N ARG A 78 -0.86 9.48 7.10
CA ARG A 78 -1.56 9.00 8.30
C ARG A 78 -3.07 8.96 8.11
N ASN A 79 -3.67 10.00 7.53
CA ASN A 79 -5.11 10.05 7.30
C ASN A 79 -5.55 8.98 6.30
N ARG A 80 -4.72 8.72 5.27
CA ARG A 80 -4.92 7.64 4.30
C ARG A 80 -4.84 6.26 4.93
N LEU A 81 -3.83 5.98 5.76
CA LEU A 81 -3.72 4.71 6.48
C LEU A 81 -4.90 4.48 7.44
N THR A 82 -5.38 5.53 8.10
CA THR A 82 -6.56 5.46 8.97
C THR A 82 -7.83 5.14 8.17
N THR A 83 -7.96 5.75 6.99
CA THR A 83 -9.06 5.44 6.06
C THR A 83 -8.98 3.99 5.57
N LEU A 84 -7.79 3.53 5.16
CA LEU A 84 -7.55 2.15 4.73
C LEU A 84 -7.89 1.16 5.84
N ARG A 85 -7.43 1.42 7.07
CA ARG A 85 -7.76 0.60 8.24
C ARG A 85 -9.27 0.47 8.41
N THR A 86 -10.02 1.56 8.26
CA THR A 86 -11.48 1.57 8.41
C THR A 86 -12.14 0.71 7.34
N ALA A 87 -11.72 0.86 6.08
CA ALA A 87 -12.21 0.05 4.96
C ALA A 87 -11.93 -1.45 5.17
N LEU A 88 -10.70 -1.80 5.58
CA LEU A 88 -10.29 -3.18 5.82
C LEU A 88 -10.95 -3.80 7.07
N THR A 89 -11.29 -2.99 8.07
CA THR A 89 -12.04 -3.44 9.26
C THR A 89 -13.48 -3.82 8.89
N GLY A 90 -14.08 -3.10 7.93
CA GLY A 90 -15.41 -3.43 7.39
C GLY A 90 -15.46 -4.75 6.60
N ALA A 91 -14.32 -5.20 6.07
CA ALA A 91 -14.19 -6.43 5.28
C ALA A 91 -14.12 -7.74 6.11
N ALA A 92 -14.79 -7.78 7.27
CA ALA A 92 -15.00 -8.97 8.10
C ALA A 92 -13.73 -9.76 8.48
N GLY A 93 -12.64 -9.08 8.85
CA GLY A 93 -11.41 -9.71 9.38
C GLY A 93 -10.55 -10.42 8.32
N ILE A 94 -10.97 -10.43 7.06
CA ILE A 94 -10.23 -11.05 5.95
C ILE A 94 -8.88 -10.37 5.71
N ALA A 95 -8.78 -9.09 6.07
CA ALA A 95 -7.59 -8.26 5.95
C ALA A 95 -6.80 -8.11 7.27
N GLN A 96 -6.94 -9.03 8.23
CA GLN A 96 -6.16 -9.06 9.47
C GLN A 96 -4.64 -8.82 9.28
N PRO A 97 -3.93 -9.47 8.33
CA PRO A 97 -2.50 -9.21 8.15
C PRO A 97 -2.22 -7.76 7.71
N ALA A 98 -3.09 -7.17 6.89
CA ALA A 98 -2.96 -5.77 6.50
C ALA A 98 -3.23 -4.82 7.67
N LEU A 99 -4.21 -5.12 8.53
CA LEU A 99 -4.52 -4.34 9.73
C LEU A 99 -3.37 -4.35 10.75
N ASP A 100 -2.68 -5.50 10.93
CA ASP A 100 -1.51 -5.61 11.81
C ASP A 100 -0.40 -4.67 11.35
N ILE A 101 -0.09 -4.69 10.05
CA ILE A 101 0.96 -3.88 9.46
C ILE A 101 0.61 -2.39 9.55
N ILE A 102 -0.63 -2.00 9.23
CA ILE A 102 -1.08 -0.61 9.42
C ILE A 102 -0.89 -0.18 10.87
N SER A 103 -1.23 -1.04 11.85
CA SER A 103 -1.08 -0.69 13.26
C SER A 103 0.37 -0.54 13.71
N ARG A 104 1.35 -1.09 12.97
CA ARG A 104 2.78 -0.87 13.18
C ARG A 104 3.28 0.42 12.54
N ILE A 105 2.81 0.76 11.35
CA ILE A 105 3.23 1.95 10.60
C ILE A 105 2.63 3.23 11.20
N LEU A 106 1.35 3.22 11.58
CA LEU A 106 0.61 4.39 12.05
C LEU A 106 1.29 5.17 13.21
N PRO A 107 1.87 4.54 14.24
CA PRO A 107 2.62 5.26 15.28
C PRO A 107 3.97 5.81 14.80
N LEU A 108 4.57 5.23 13.75
CA LEU A 108 5.88 5.65 13.23
C LEU A 108 5.79 6.94 12.40
N LEU A 109 4.60 7.24 11.84
CA LEU A 109 4.34 8.47 11.08
C LEU A 109 4.05 9.70 11.94
N GLY A 110 3.99 9.56 13.27
CA GLY A 110 3.51 10.59 14.19
C GLY A 110 4.50 10.96 15.31
N SER A 111 5.79 11.07 15.00
CA SER A 111 6.84 11.49 15.95
C SER A 111 7.52 12.78 15.52
#